data_AF-T1D1W1-F1
#
_entry.id   AF-T1D1W1-F1
#
_cell.length_a   1.000
_cell.length_b   1.000
_cell.length_c   1.000
_cell.angle_alpha   90.00
_cell.angle_beta   90.00
_cell.angle_gamma   90.00
#
_symmetry.space_group_name_H-M   'P 1'
#
loop_
_entity.id
_entity.type
_entity.pdbx_description
1 polymer ?
#
loop_
_entity_poly.entity_id
_entity_poly.type
_entity_poly.pdbx_seq_one_letter_code
_entity_poly.pdbx_strand_id
1 'polypeptide(L)'
;RWAYVDLPGLGRVKLRRTEPLLGRLRSVTLSRDGAGRYFAAITADGVELTAAPQATVPAVGVDVGLRSLAVVHDGERARSVPAPKALAAKLARLRRYQRRQSRQIAAQMRVQGLDPTKPCPKGVRLGISKRRQRTQRRIARTHARIADLRRDALHRASTGIVREAQVMAIESLRVKAMARGMGRRSFRRSVHDAALGELRRQITYKGAWAARTVVLIDT
;
A
#
# COMPACT_ATOMS: atom_id res chain seq x y z
N ARG A 1 2.68 13.10 -17.99
CA ARG A 1 2.48 13.43 -19.42
C ARG A 1 1.73 12.27 -20.09
N TRP A 2 0.99 12.48 -21.17
CA TRP A 2 0.39 11.35 -21.91
C TRP A 2 1.46 10.68 -22.78
N ALA A 3 1.37 9.37 -22.92
CA ALA A 3 2.22 8.56 -23.78
C ALA A 3 1.36 7.46 -24.44
N TYR A 4 1.93 6.80 -25.44
CA TYR A 4 1.32 5.65 -26.09
C TYR A 4 2.27 4.46 -25.99
N VAL A 5 1.71 3.26 -25.87
CA VAL A 5 2.45 2.00 -25.96
C VAL A 5 1.68 1.08 -26.88
N ASP A 6 2.39 0.43 -27.80
CA ASP A 6 1.80 -0.58 -28.67
C ASP A 6 1.86 -1.93 -27.96
N LEU A 7 0.69 -2.53 -27.76
CA LEU A 7 0.54 -3.80 -27.06
C LEU A 7 0.07 -4.88 -28.04
N PRO A 8 0.74 -6.05 -28.07
CA PRO A 8 0.28 -7.18 -28.85
C PRO A 8 -1.19 -7.51 -28.53
N GLY A 9 -2.03 -7.62 -29.56
CA GLY A 9 -3.45 -7.95 -29.44
C GLY A 9 -4.39 -6.81 -28.98
N LEU A 10 -3.86 -5.71 -28.46
CA LEU A 10 -4.66 -4.53 -28.04
C LEU A 10 -4.40 -3.29 -28.89
N GLY A 11 -3.32 -3.30 -29.69
CA GLY A 11 -2.91 -2.18 -30.50
C GLY A 11 -2.38 -1.02 -29.66
N ARG A 12 -2.54 0.20 -30.19
CA ARG A 12 -1.98 1.42 -29.59
C ARG A 12 -2.81 1.90 -28.41
N VAL A 13 -2.26 1.80 -27.20
CA VAL A 13 -2.95 2.17 -25.95
C VAL A 13 -2.40 3.47 -25.39
N LYS A 14 -3.30 4.43 -25.12
CA LYS A 14 -2.98 5.69 -24.46
C LYS A 14 -2.82 5.49 -22.96
N LEU A 15 -1.71 5.94 -22.38
CA LEU A 15 -1.42 5.85 -20.96
C LEU A 15 -0.93 7.18 -20.38
N ARG A 16 -1.21 7.40 -19.10
CA ARG A 16 -0.63 8.54 -18.37
C ARG A 16 0.69 8.11 -17.75
N ARG A 17 1.78 8.61 -18.30
CA ARG A 17 3.13 8.27 -17.86
C ARG A 17 3.53 9.10 -16.64
N THR A 18 3.97 8.41 -15.60
CA THR A 18 4.46 8.98 -14.33
C THR A 18 5.93 9.39 -14.43
N GLU A 19 6.77 8.60 -15.09
CA GLU A 19 8.21 8.80 -15.25
C GLU A 19 8.67 8.45 -16.68
N PRO A 20 9.76 9.02 -17.20
CA PRO A 20 10.30 8.65 -18.51
C PRO A 20 10.49 7.14 -18.65
N LEU A 21 10.17 6.59 -19.83
CA LEU A 21 10.50 5.20 -20.15
C LEU A 21 11.95 5.20 -20.63
N LEU A 22 12.85 4.80 -19.74
CA LEU A 22 14.29 4.72 -20.01
C LEU A 22 14.68 3.26 -20.29
N GLY A 23 15.83 3.08 -20.92
CA GLY A 23 16.38 1.76 -21.21
C GLY A 23 15.62 0.98 -22.28
N ARG A 24 15.93 -0.32 -22.38
CA ARG A 24 15.29 -1.25 -23.31
C ARG A 24 14.08 -1.90 -22.65
N LEU A 25 12.89 -1.59 -23.13
CA LEU A 25 11.64 -2.17 -22.63
C LEU A 25 11.59 -3.68 -22.90
N ARG A 26 11.22 -4.47 -21.87
CA ARG A 26 11.17 -5.94 -21.94
C ARG A 26 9.75 -6.48 -21.93
N SER A 27 8.96 -6.08 -20.95
CA SER A 27 7.59 -6.55 -20.81
C SER A 27 6.68 -5.48 -20.23
N VAL A 28 5.39 -5.60 -20.53
CA VAL A 28 4.34 -4.75 -19.97
C VAL A 28 3.30 -5.63 -19.32
N THR A 29 3.08 -5.43 -18.01
CA THR A 29 2.01 -6.10 -17.26
C THR A 29 0.85 -5.12 -17.09
N LEU A 30 -0.27 -5.44 -17.71
CA LEU A 30 -1.54 -4.73 -17.49
C LEU A 30 -2.28 -5.33 -16.30
N SER A 31 -2.75 -4.47 -15.39
CA SER A 31 -3.59 -4.87 -14.27
C SER A 31 -4.77 -3.92 -14.10
N ARG A 32 -5.87 -4.45 -13.56
CA ARG A 32 -7.05 -3.67 -13.22
C ARG A 32 -7.39 -3.86 -11.75
N ASP A 33 -7.51 -2.76 -11.01
CA ASP A 33 -7.91 -2.84 -9.60
C ASP A 33 -9.43 -2.96 -9.43
N GLY A 34 -9.87 -3.28 -8.20
CA GLY A 34 -11.30 -3.37 -7.88
C GLY A 34 -12.07 -2.06 -8.05
N ALA A 35 -11.39 -0.91 -8.11
CA ALA A 35 -12.02 0.38 -8.39
C ALA A 35 -12.25 0.61 -9.89
N GLY A 36 -11.71 -0.26 -10.74
CA GLY A 36 -11.80 -0.19 -12.20
C GLY A 36 -10.70 0.63 -12.87
N ARG A 37 -9.61 0.91 -12.16
CA ARG A 37 -8.46 1.62 -12.71
C ARG A 37 -7.50 0.64 -13.36
N TYR A 38 -6.99 1.00 -14.53
CA TYR A 38 -5.95 0.24 -15.23
C TYR A 38 -4.56 0.78 -14.88
N PHE A 39 -3.62 -0.13 -14.70
CA PHE A 39 -2.22 0.15 -14.48
C PHE A 39 -1.37 -0.66 -15.46
N ALA A 40 -0.33 -0.04 -15.98
CA ALA A 40 0.70 -0.70 -16.77
C ALA A 40 2.01 -0.65 -15.98
N ALA A 41 2.56 -1.82 -15.63
CA ALA A 41 3.90 -1.93 -15.08
C ALA A 41 4.83 -2.35 -16.23
N ILE A 42 5.82 -1.51 -16.52
CA ILE A 42 6.74 -1.70 -17.63
C ILE A 42 8.10 -2.04 -17.03
N THR A 43 8.70 -3.14 -17.47
CA THR A 43 10.06 -3.52 -17.09
C THR A 43 11.03 -3.15 -18.20
N ALA A 44 12.22 -2.67 -17.82
CA ALA A 44 13.24 -2.23 -18.75
C ALA A 44 14.64 -2.56 -18.22
N ASP A 45 15.56 -2.85 -19.15
CA ASP A 45 16.99 -3.07 -18.87
C ASP A 45 17.81 -1.84 -19.27
N GLY A 46 19.04 -1.73 -18.76
CA GLY A 46 19.95 -0.65 -19.13
C GLY A 46 19.48 0.73 -18.66
N VAL A 47 18.69 0.76 -17.57
CA VAL A 47 18.31 2.01 -16.92
C VAL A 47 19.44 2.39 -15.97
N GLU A 48 20.18 3.42 -16.33
CA GLU A 48 21.15 4.02 -15.42
C GLU A 48 20.43 4.69 -14.25
N LEU A 49 20.85 4.35 -13.04
CA LEU A 49 20.36 4.98 -11.82
C LEU A 49 20.99 6.36 -11.71
N THR A 50 20.16 7.40 -11.61
CA THR A 50 20.66 8.76 -11.34
C THR A 50 21.32 8.78 -9.96
N ALA A 51 22.52 9.34 -9.88
CA ALA A 51 23.22 9.52 -8.61
C ALA A 51 22.33 10.26 -7.60
N ALA A 52 22.21 9.71 -6.40
CA ALA A 52 21.53 10.39 -5.31
C ALA A 52 22.33 11.64 -4.89
N PRO A 53 21.67 12.72 -4.46
CA PRO A 53 22.37 13.86 -3.85
C PRO A 53 23.18 13.40 -2.63
N GLN A 54 24.17 14.17 -2.22
CA GLN A 54 24.93 13.88 -0.99
C GLN A 54 23.98 13.79 0.23
N ALA A 55 24.28 12.86 1.13
CA ALA A 55 23.57 12.74 2.39
C ALA A 55 23.87 13.96 3.25
N THR A 56 22.88 14.44 3.99
CA THR A 56 23.03 15.55 4.93
C THR A 56 23.55 15.09 6.29
N VAL A 57 23.32 13.83 6.67
CA VAL A 57 23.78 13.24 7.93
C VAL A 57 24.50 11.91 7.70
N PRO A 58 25.48 11.55 8.54
CA PRO A 58 26.25 10.31 8.38
C PRO A 58 25.39 9.07 8.62
N ALA A 59 24.55 9.09 9.65
CA ALA A 59 23.72 7.94 10.03
C ALA A 59 22.38 8.36 10.64
N VAL A 60 21.37 7.52 10.48
CA VAL A 60 20.09 7.63 11.19
C VAL A 60 19.62 6.27 11.72
N GLY A 61 19.08 6.28 12.94
CA GLY A 61 18.26 5.20 13.48
C GLY A 61 16.80 5.38 13.09
N VAL A 62 16.14 4.31 12.62
CA VAL A 62 14.74 4.31 12.21
C VAL A 62 13.98 3.29 13.06
N ASP A 63 13.20 3.80 14.00
CA ASP A 63 12.21 3.02 14.75
C ASP A 63 10.85 3.12 14.05
N VAL A 64 10.18 1.98 13.87
CA VAL A 64 8.90 1.91 13.17
C VAL A 64 7.77 1.57 14.15
N GLY A 65 6.96 2.58 14.48
CA GLY A 65 5.92 2.48 15.49
C GLY A 65 4.51 2.18 14.98
N LEU A 66 3.57 1.96 15.90
CA LEU A 66 2.14 1.84 15.59
C LEU A 66 1.38 3.18 15.60
N ARG A 67 1.91 4.18 16.33
CA ARG A 67 1.30 5.52 16.47
C ARG A 67 1.74 6.47 15.36
N SER A 68 3.04 6.47 15.06
CA SER A 68 3.68 7.13 13.92
C SER A 68 4.13 6.08 12.92
N LEU A 69 4.35 6.48 11.67
CA LEU A 69 4.85 5.59 10.62
C LEU A 69 6.33 5.23 10.87
N ALA A 70 7.11 6.17 11.38
CA ALA A 70 8.46 5.97 11.88
C ALA A 70 8.85 7.09 12.86
N VAL A 71 9.85 6.85 13.69
CA VAL A 71 10.66 7.85 14.39
C VAL A 71 12.06 7.74 13.83
N VAL A 72 12.63 8.87 13.42
CA VAL A 72 13.98 8.92 12.86
C VAL A 72 14.86 9.74 13.79
N HIS A 73 16.00 9.17 14.18
CA HIS A 73 16.98 9.79 15.07
C HIS A 73 18.33 9.93 14.34
N ASP A 74 18.88 11.14 14.26
CA ASP A 74 20.15 11.43 13.56
C ASP A 74 21.37 11.48 14.49
N GLY A 75 21.18 11.23 15.78
CA GLY A 75 22.21 11.33 16.81
C GLY A 75 21.99 12.52 17.74
N GLU A 76 21.27 13.55 17.29
CA GLU A 76 20.97 14.75 18.07
C GLU A 76 19.48 14.94 18.31
N ARG A 77 18.64 14.62 17.31
CA ARG A 77 17.21 14.91 17.33
C ARG A 77 16.39 13.72 16.86
N ALA A 78 15.28 13.48 17.57
CA ALA A 78 14.23 12.58 17.12
C ALA A 78 13.14 13.34 16.35
N ARG A 79 12.78 12.88 15.15
CA ARG A 79 11.62 13.36 14.40
C ARG A 79 10.60 12.26 14.19
N SER A 80 9.32 12.58 14.40
CA SER A 80 8.21 11.64 14.18
C SER A 80 7.65 11.81 12.77
N VAL A 81 7.60 10.72 12.01
CA VAL A 81 6.94 10.64 10.70
C VAL A 81 5.48 10.23 10.92
N PRO A 82 4.50 11.12 10.72
CA PRO A 82 3.12 10.85 11.09
C PRO A 82 2.46 9.83 10.15
N ALA A 83 1.52 9.05 10.68
CA ALA A 83 0.61 8.28 9.85
C ALA A 83 -0.34 9.23 9.06
N PRO A 84 -0.78 8.86 7.84
CA PRO A 84 -1.60 9.74 7.02
C PRO A 84 -2.94 10.10 7.71
N LYS A 85 -3.12 11.40 8.04
CA LYS A 85 -4.29 11.96 8.77
C LYS A 85 -5.64 11.59 8.14
N ALA A 86 -5.71 11.52 6.81
CA ALA A 86 -6.95 11.19 6.07
C ALA A 86 -7.40 9.71 6.20
N LEU A 87 -6.57 8.84 6.78
CA LEU A 87 -6.83 7.40 6.86
C LEU A 87 -8.05 7.07 7.74
N ALA A 88 -8.18 7.71 8.90
CA ALA A 88 -9.23 7.42 9.87
C ALA A 88 -10.63 7.66 9.29
N ALA A 89 -10.86 8.82 8.66
CA ALA A 89 -12.14 9.16 8.04
C ALA A 89 -12.52 8.18 6.90
N LYS A 90 -11.52 7.73 6.11
CA LYS A 90 -11.73 6.77 5.02
C LYS A 90 -12.03 5.37 5.57
N LEU A 91 -11.37 4.95 6.64
CA LEU A 91 -11.67 3.69 7.34
C LEU A 91 -13.08 3.70 7.93
N ALA A 92 -13.52 4.82 8.53
CA ALA A 92 -14.89 4.97 9.03
C ALA A 92 -15.91 4.85 7.88
N ARG A 93 -15.66 5.51 6.74
CA ARG A 93 -16.49 5.40 5.53
C ARG A 93 -16.54 3.97 4.99
N LEU A 94 -15.41 3.27 4.97
CA LEU A 94 -15.33 1.87 4.55
C LEU A 94 -16.20 0.97 5.44
N ARG A 95 -16.10 1.11 6.77
CA ARG A 95 -16.94 0.37 7.72
C ARG A 95 -18.43 0.60 7.46
N ARG A 96 -18.86 1.84 7.17
CA ARG A 96 -20.26 2.13 6.83
C ARG A 96 -20.71 1.40 5.57
N TYR A 97 -19.89 1.37 4.52
CA TYR A 97 -20.23 0.66 3.28
C TYR A 97 -20.23 -0.86 3.44
N GLN A 98 -19.29 -1.43 4.21
CA GLN A 98 -19.27 -2.85 4.53
C GLN A 98 -20.51 -3.27 5.33
N ARG A 99 -20.93 -2.49 6.34
CA ARG A 99 -22.20 -2.73 7.08
C ARG A 99 -23.42 -2.63 6.16
N ARG A 100 -23.42 -1.68 5.22
CA ARG A 100 -24.50 -1.58 4.22
C ARG A 100 -24.54 -2.82 3.32
N GLN A 101 -23.39 -3.30 2.84
CA GLN A 101 -23.29 -4.50 2.02
C GLN A 101 -23.75 -5.74 2.79
N SER A 102 -23.36 -5.88 4.06
CA SER A 102 -23.81 -6.96 4.93
C SER A 102 -25.32 -7.01 5.05
N ARG A 103 -25.98 -5.87 5.27
CA ARG A 103 -27.45 -5.77 5.30
C ARG A 103 -28.10 -6.14 3.96
N GLN A 104 -27.48 -5.75 2.84
CA GLN A 104 -27.96 -6.11 1.50
C GLN A 104 -27.83 -7.61 1.22
N ILE A 105 -26.76 -8.26 1.71
CA ILE A 105 -26.58 -9.72 1.61
C ILE A 105 -27.65 -10.42 2.45
N ALA A 106 -27.83 -10.00 3.71
CA ALA A 106 -28.85 -10.56 4.59
C ALA A 106 -30.28 -10.41 4.02
N ALA A 107 -30.59 -9.29 3.39
CA ALA A 107 -31.86 -9.10 2.69
C ALA A 107 -32.02 -10.08 1.51
N GLN A 108 -30.96 -10.28 0.72
CA GLN A 108 -31.00 -11.23 -0.39
C GLN A 108 -31.12 -12.68 0.07
N MET A 109 -30.51 -13.04 1.21
CA MET A 109 -30.64 -14.37 1.81
C MET A 109 -32.10 -14.65 2.17
N ARG A 110 -32.79 -13.70 2.83
CA ARG A 110 -34.22 -13.83 3.15
C ARG A 110 -35.09 -14.03 1.91
N VAL A 111 -34.83 -13.28 0.83
CA VAL A 111 -35.56 -13.43 -0.45
C VAL A 111 -35.38 -14.83 -1.05
N GLN A 112 -34.25 -15.49 -0.80
CA GLN A 112 -33.99 -16.86 -1.25
C GLN A 112 -34.34 -17.93 -0.20
N GLY A 113 -35.08 -17.58 0.87
CA GLY A 113 -35.47 -18.51 1.93
C GLY A 113 -34.34 -18.96 2.86
N LEU A 114 -33.21 -18.25 2.86
CA LEU A 114 -32.03 -18.59 3.66
C LEU A 114 -32.00 -17.81 4.98
N ASP A 115 -31.50 -18.45 6.04
CA ASP A 115 -31.26 -17.82 7.34
C ASP A 115 -30.07 -16.83 7.26
N PRO A 116 -30.28 -15.52 7.42
CA PRO A 116 -29.23 -14.51 7.33
C PRO A 116 -28.31 -14.43 8.56
N THR A 117 -28.61 -15.14 9.64
CA THR A 117 -27.76 -15.23 10.83
C THR A 117 -26.60 -16.20 10.62
N LYS A 118 -26.76 -17.14 9.68
CA LYS A 118 -25.76 -18.13 9.31
C LYS A 118 -24.97 -17.67 8.07
N PRO A 119 -23.73 -18.16 7.88
CA PRO A 119 -23.02 -17.97 6.63
C PRO A 119 -23.83 -18.53 5.45
N CYS A 120 -23.74 -17.88 4.29
CA CYS A 120 -24.35 -18.41 3.07
C CYS A 120 -23.75 -19.81 2.77
N PRO A 121 -24.59 -20.84 2.55
CA PRO A 121 -24.10 -22.19 2.28
C PRO A 121 -23.18 -22.23 1.06
N LYS A 122 -22.16 -23.10 1.11
CA LYS A 122 -21.26 -23.31 -0.03
C LYS A 122 -22.06 -23.79 -1.25
N GLY A 123 -21.74 -23.27 -2.43
CA GLY A 123 -22.44 -23.60 -3.69
C GLY A 123 -23.66 -22.71 -4.01
N VAL A 124 -24.21 -21.99 -3.03
CA VAL A 124 -25.39 -21.13 -3.24
C VAL A 124 -24.98 -19.78 -3.85
N ARG A 125 -25.61 -19.39 -4.97
CA ARG A 125 -25.41 -18.09 -5.60
C ARG A 125 -26.49 -17.09 -5.19
N LEU A 126 -26.13 -16.16 -4.31
CA LEU A 126 -26.99 -15.02 -3.98
C LEU A 126 -27.07 -14.04 -5.15
N GLY A 127 -28.30 -13.67 -5.53
CA GLY A 127 -28.54 -12.60 -6.50
C GLY A 127 -27.83 -11.29 -6.14
N ILE A 128 -27.36 -10.53 -7.13
CA ILE A 128 -26.69 -9.24 -6.91
C ILE A 128 -27.56 -8.11 -7.46
N SER A 129 -28.29 -7.43 -6.58
CA SER A 129 -29.08 -6.26 -6.96
C SER A 129 -28.22 -5.09 -7.47
N LYS A 130 -28.77 -4.24 -8.35
CA LYS A 130 -28.11 -2.99 -8.82
C LYS A 130 -27.62 -2.12 -7.65
N ARG A 131 -28.37 -2.10 -6.53
CA ARG A 131 -27.99 -1.38 -5.31
C ARG A 131 -26.77 -1.99 -4.61
N ARG A 132 -26.67 -3.33 -4.55
CA ARG A 132 -25.50 -4.05 -4.02
C ARG A 132 -24.26 -3.83 -4.89
N GLN A 133 -24.40 -3.86 -6.22
CA GLN A 133 -23.32 -3.55 -7.16
C GLN A 133 -22.76 -2.13 -6.94
N ARG A 134 -23.63 -1.13 -6.76
CA ARG A 134 -23.22 0.25 -6.41
C ARG A 134 -22.44 0.30 -5.09
N THR A 135 -22.87 -0.44 -4.06
CA THR A 135 -22.14 -0.54 -2.78
C THR A 135 -20.77 -1.20 -2.96
N GLN A 136 -20.68 -2.30 -3.71
CA GLN A 136 -19.41 -2.98 -4.01
C GLN A 136 -18.42 -2.04 -4.70
N ARG A 137 -18.87 -1.28 -5.72
CA ARG A 137 -18.04 -0.26 -6.38
C ARG A 137 -17.55 0.82 -5.40
N ARG A 138 -18.41 1.27 -4.46
CA ARG A 138 -18.02 2.24 -3.42
C ARG A 138 -17.00 1.67 -2.44
N ILE A 139 -17.15 0.41 -2.04
CA ILE A 139 -16.19 -0.31 -1.20
C ILE A 139 -14.85 -0.38 -1.90
N ALA A 140 -14.82 -0.85 -3.15
CA ALA A 140 -13.60 -1.01 -3.91
C ALA A 140 -12.87 0.31 -4.16
N ARG A 141 -13.60 1.39 -4.51
CA ARG A 141 -13.04 2.76 -4.61
C ARG A 141 -12.46 3.26 -3.29
N THR A 142 -13.10 2.92 -2.16
CA THR A 142 -12.61 3.32 -0.84
C THR A 142 -11.34 2.55 -0.46
N HIS A 143 -11.28 1.24 -0.75
CA HIS A 143 -10.07 0.44 -0.58
C HIS A 143 -8.91 0.97 -1.42
N ALA A 144 -9.15 1.22 -2.72
CA ALA A 144 -8.18 1.81 -3.62
C ALA A 144 -7.61 3.12 -3.07
N ARG A 145 -8.48 4.02 -2.59
CA ARG A 145 -8.03 5.30 -2.01
C ARG A 145 -7.23 5.14 -0.72
N ILE A 146 -7.60 4.20 0.14
CA ILE A 146 -6.84 3.89 1.36
C ILE A 146 -5.45 3.35 1.01
N ALA A 147 -5.38 2.44 0.04
CA ALA A 147 -4.12 1.87 -0.43
C ALA A 147 -3.20 2.95 -1.03
N ASP A 148 -3.74 3.85 -1.84
CA ASP A 148 -2.97 4.94 -2.44
C ASP A 148 -2.44 5.93 -1.39
N LEU A 149 -3.26 6.32 -0.42
CA LEU A 149 -2.84 7.20 0.68
C LEU A 149 -1.71 6.58 1.51
N ARG A 150 -1.80 5.27 1.78
CA ARG A 150 -0.74 4.54 2.49
C ARG A 150 0.54 4.48 1.66
N ARG A 151 0.42 4.14 0.38
CA ARG A 151 1.56 4.03 -0.53
C ARG A 151 2.29 5.38 -0.67
N ASP A 152 1.55 6.46 -0.82
CA ASP A 152 2.10 7.82 -0.90
C ASP A 152 2.83 8.21 0.40
N ALA A 153 2.22 7.97 1.56
CA ALA A 153 2.87 8.25 2.86
C ALA A 153 4.18 7.44 3.04
N LEU A 154 4.16 6.14 2.73
CA LEU A 154 5.33 5.28 2.80
C LEU A 154 6.43 5.71 1.83
N HIS A 155 6.06 6.09 0.60
CA HIS A 155 7.03 6.56 -0.38
C HIS A 155 7.68 7.87 0.02
N ARG A 156 6.91 8.84 0.52
CA ARG A 156 7.46 10.12 1.01
C ARG A 156 8.39 9.91 2.19
N ALA A 157 7.98 9.08 3.15
CA ALA A 157 8.78 8.74 4.32
C ALA A 157 10.11 8.06 3.93
N SER A 158 10.03 6.97 3.17
CA SER A 158 11.22 6.21 2.75
C SER A 158 12.15 7.04 1.87
N THR A 159 11.63 7.80 0.91
CA THR A 159 12.47 8.67 0.06
C THR A 159 13.12 9.79 0.90
N GLY A 160 12.40 10.36 1.86
CA GLY A 160 12.97 11.37 2.77
C GLY A 160 14.14 10.81 3.56
N ILE A 161 13.95 9.66 4.22
CA ILE A 161 14.98 8.99 5.02
C ILE A 161 16.23 8.65 4.17
N VAL A 162 16.04 8.05 3.00
CA VAL A 162 17.14 7.62 2.12
C VAL A 162 17.93 8.80 1.55
N ARG A 163 17.27 9.93 1.30
CA ARG A 163 17.95 11.14 0.81
C ARG A 163 18.84 11.75 1.89
N GLU A 164 18.38 11.72 3.13
CA GLU A 164 19.01 12.43 4.23
C GLU A 164 20.27 11.73 4.77
N ALA A 165 20.27 10.41 4.87
CA ALA A 165 21.31 9.67 5.58
C ALA A 165 22.18 8.79 4.67
N GLN A 166 23.48 8.70 4.99
CA GLN A 166 24.37 7.76 4.32
C GLN A 166 24.17 6.32 4.81
N VAL A 167 23.99 6.16 6.13
CA VAL A 167 23.72 4.88 6.79
C VAL A 167 22.35 4.93 7.48
N MET A 168 21.52 3.92 7.27
CA MET A 168 20.22 3.77 7.93
C MET A 168 20.19 2.47 8.72
N ALA A 169 20.12 2.59 10.05
CA ALA A 169 19.90 1.47 10.95
C ALA A 169 18.40 1.31 11.18
N ILE A 170 17.83 0.16 10.85
CA ILE A 170 16.40 -0.13 11.00
C ILE A 170 16.23 -1.33 11.94
N GLU A 171 15.39 -1.19 12.95
CA GLU A 171 15.06 -2.30 13.83
C GLU A 171 14.26 -3.40 13.11
N SER A 172 14.66 -4.64 13.37
CA SER A 172 14.04 -5.87 12.88
C SER A 172 12.84 -6.22 13.76
N LEU A 173 11.75 -5.44 13.64
CA LEU A 173 10.52 -5.85 14.30
C LEU A 173 10.03 -7.19 13.71
N ARG A 174 9.68 -8.14 14.59
CA ARG A 174 9.01 -9.39 14.22
C ARG A 174 7.56 -9.15 13.81
N VAL A 175 7.33 -8.38 12.73
CA VAL A 175 6.01 -7.94 12.25
C VAL A 175 5.07 -9.12 11.98
N LYS A 176 5.59 -10.24 11.45
CA LYS A 176 4.81 -11.46 11.23
C LYS A 176 4.35 -12.08 12.56
N ALA A 177 5.19 -12.04 13.60
CA ALA A 177 4.81 -12.51 14.92
C ALA A 177 3.77 -11.57 15.55
N MET A 178 3.98 -10.25 15.53
CA MET A 178 3.02 -9.27 16.07
C MET A 178 1.66 -9.27 15.35
N ALA A 179 1.65 -9.56 14.05
CA ALA A 179 0.40 -9.69 13.28
C ALA A 179 -0.37 -10.98 13.62
N ARG A 180 0.33 -12.03 14.07
CA ARG A 180 -0.24 -13.37 14.36
C ARG A 180 -0.53 -13.59 15.86
N GLY A 181 0.32 -13.09 16.74
CA GLY A 181 0.34 -13.41 18.16
C GLY A 181 0.48 -12.17 19.04
N MET A 182 -0.17 -12.24 20.21
CA MET A 182 -0.06 -11.29 21.32
C MET A 182 -0.83 -9.97 21.19
N GLY A 183 -2.15 -10.02 20.93
CA GLY A 183 -2.98 -8.82 21.11
C GLY A 183 -4.46 -8.91 20.71
N ARG A 184 -5.25 -7.95 21.23
CA ARG A 184 -6.66 -7.71 20.85
C ARG A 184 -6.77 -7.51 19.33
N ARG A 185 -7.95 -7.79 18.74
CA ARG A 185 -8.21 -7.56 17.29
C ARG A 185 -7.82 -6.14 16.83
N SER A 186 -7.92 -5.15 17.72
CA SER A 186 -7.47 -3.76 17.49
C SER A 186 -5.96 -3.64 17.28
N PHE A 187 -5.13 -4.38 18.02
CA PHE A 187 -3.67 -4.37 17.90
C PHE A 187 -3.19 -4.98 16.59
N ARG A 188 -3.71 -6.15 16.21
CA ARG A 188 -3.40 -6.76 14.90
C ARG A 188 -3.76 -5.84 13.74
N ARG A 189 -4.89 -5.14 13.87
CA ARG A 189 -5.31 -4.13 12.90
C ARG A 189 -4.33 -2.96 12.85
N SER A 190 -3.86 -2.44 13.98
CA SER A 190 -2.87 -1.36 13.97
C SER A 190 -1.54 -1.80 13.37
N VAL A 191 -1.10 -3.04 13.60
CA VAL A 191 0.12 -3.60 12.96
C VAL A 191 -0.04 -3.64 11.43
N HIS A 192 -1.17 -4.13 10.93
CA HIS A 192 -1.47 -4.11 9.50
C HIS A 192 -1.65 -2.69 8.94
N ASP A 193 -2.18 -1.77 9.74
CA ASP A 193 -2.42 -0.39 9.35
C ASP A 193 -1.11 0.43 9.32
N ALA A 194 -0.12 0.08 10.15
CA ALA A 194 1.20 0.73 10.23
C ALA A 194 2.16 0.34 9.08
N ALA A 195 1.90 -0.78 8.39
CA ALA A 195 2.67 -1.22 7.21
C ALA A 195 4.20 -1.28 7.42
N LEU A 196 4.62 -1.62 8.64
CA LEU A 196 6.03 -1.64 9.11
C LEU A 196 6.97 -2.39 8.14
N GLY A 197 6.56 -3.58 7.68
CA GLY A 197 7.35 -4.37 6.75
C GLY A 197 7.49 -3.74 5.35
N GLU A 198 6.50 -2.96 4.92
CA GLU A 198 6.55 -2.26 3.63
C GLU A 198 7.48 -1.05 3.69
N LEU A 199 7.52 -0.30 4.81
CA LEU A 199 8.46 0.80 4.97
C LEU A 199 9.91 0.29 4.91
N ARG A 200 10.20 -0.78 5.67
CA ARG A 200 11.50 -1.46 5.63
C ARG A 200 11.87 -1.87 4.21
N ARG A 201 10.97 -2.58 3.52
CA ARG A 201 11.17 -2.99 2.12
C ARG A 201 11.51 -1.80 1.23
N GLN A 202 10.81 -0.67 1.40
CA GLN A 202 11.05 0.54 0.61
C GLN A 202 12.39 1.20 0.91
N ILE A 203 12.79 1.31 2.18
CA ILE A 203 14.09 1.88 2.53
C ILE A 203 15.21 1.00 1.99
N THR A 204 15.10 -0.34 2.10
CA THR A 204 16.11 -1.26 1.59
C THR A 204 16.35 -1.10 0.08
N TYR A 205 15.30 -1.18 -0.75
CA TYR A 205 15.53 -1.08 -2.21
C TYR A 205 15.92 0.35 -2.64
N LYS A 206 15.38 1.39 -2.01
CA LYS A 206 15.74 2.78 -2.34
C LYS A 206 17.15 3.12 -1.87
N GLY A 207 17.57 2.57 -0.73
CA GLY A 207 18.93 2.71 -0.24
C GLY A 207 19.92 2.11 -1.23
N ALA A 208 19.65 0.88 -1.70
CA ALA A 208 20.46 0.26 -2.76
C ALA A 208 20.51 1.11 -4.03
N TRP A 209 19.37 1.66 -4.49
CA TRP A 209 19.34 2.55 -5.67
C TRP A 209 20.13 3.84 -5.48
N ALA A 210 20.20 4.35 -4.25
CA ALA A 210 20.90 5.58 -3.90
C ALA A 210 22.34 5.35 -3.42
N ALA A 211 22.88 4.13 -3.55
CA ALA A 211 24.19 3.73 -3.03
C ALA A 211 24.37 4.06 -1.52
N ARG A 212 23.31 3.83 -0.74
CA ARG A 212 23.28 4.01 0.72
C ARG A 212 23.33 2.67 1.44
N THR A 213 23.91 2.67 2.63
CA THR A 213 24.00 1.48 3.48
C THR A 213 22.75 1.36 4.34
N VAL A 214 22.09 0.21 4.32
CA VAL A 214 20.94 -0.09 5.18
C VAL A 214 21.30 -1.29 6.05
N VAL A 215 21.30 -1.10 7.37
CA VAL A 215 21.61 -2.13 8.36
C VAL A 215 20.32 -2.53 9.06
N LEU A 216 20.04 -3.82 9.11
CA LEU A 216 18.94 -4.36 9.91
C LEU A 216 19.50 -4.78 11.27
N ILE A 217 18.98 -4.20 12.34
CA ILE A 217 19.38 -4.53 13.71
C ILE A 217 18.35 -5.51 14.26
N ASP A 218 18.78 -6.72 14.60
CA ASP A 218 17.93 -7.66 15.33
C ASP A 218 17.78 -7.21 16.80
N THR A 219 16.53 -7.07 17.22
CA THR A 219 16.12 -6.80 18.61
C THR A 219 15.44 -8.00 19.24
#